data_AF-A0A3A0F1D6-F1
#
_entry.id   AF-A0A3A0F1D6-F1
#
_cell.length_a   1.000
_cell.length_b   1.000
_cell.length_c   1.000
_cell.angle_alpha   90.00
_cell.angle_beta   90.00
_cell.angle_gamma   90.00
#
_symmetry.space_group_name_H-M   'P 1'
#
loop_
_entity.id
_entity.type
_entity.pdbx_description
1 polymer ?
#
loop_
_entity_poly.entity_id
_entity_poly.type
_entity_poly.pdbx_seq_one_letter_code
_entity_poly.pdbx_strand_id
1 'polypeptide(L)'
;MSEVALAASDLVVRPGDGEFALRVPSFELRAGTVTAILGPNGAGKTTLLRALAGLVAPQQGRVAGPARGAVALVFQQPVVFAGSVAWNAELPLWGRGLGRRE
;
A
#
# COMPACT_ATOMS: atom_id res chain seq x y z
N MET A 1 10.11 -13.94 17.82
CA MET A 1 9.43 -13.92 16.51
C MET A 1 8.94 -12.50 16.26
N SER A 2 9.20 -11.92 15.08
CA SER A 2 8.75 -10.56 14.75
C SER A 2 7.24 -10.49 14.56
N GLU A 3 6.64 -9.40 15.01
CA GLU A 3 5.20 -9.09 14.91
C GLU A 3 4.75 -9.02 13.44
N VAL A 4 3.54 -9.50 13.15
CA VAL A 4 2.91 -9.38 11.84
C VAL A 4 2.37 -7.95 11.70
N ALA A 5 2.97 -7.17 10.81
CA ALA A 5 2.56 -5.79 10.56
C ALA A 5 1.35 -5.71 9.62
N LEU A 6 1.27 -6.61 8.65
CA LEU A 6 0.17 -6.66 7.67
C LEU A 6 0.01 -8.09 7.16
N ALA A 7 -1.22 -8.53 6.95
CA ALA A 7 -1.53 -9.85 6.43
C ALA A 7 -2.66 -9.78 5.41
N ALA A 8 -2.67 -10.73 4.48
CA ALA A 8 -3.71 -10.87 3.50
C ALA A 8 -4.18 -12.33 3.41
N SER A 9 -5.47 -12.52 3.19
CA SER A 9 -6.09 -13.83 3.03
C SER A 9 -7.17 -13.79 1.95
N ASP A 10 -7.10 -14.71 0.99
CA ASP A 10 -8.02 -14.94 -0.11
C ASP A 10 -8.36 -13.67 -0.91
N LEU A 11 -7.35 -12.83 -1.12
CA LEU A 11 -7.49 -11.55 -1.83
C LEU A 11 -7.87 -11.79 -3.29
N VAL A 12 -9.01 -11.24 -3.70
CA VAL A 12 -9.36 -11.06 -5.11
C VAL A 12 -9.56 -9.59 -5.37
N VAL A 13 -8.77 -9.03 -6.30
CA VAL A 13 -8.81 -7.61 -6.67
C VAL A 13 -8.91 -7.47 -8.18
N ARG A 14 -10.00 -6.85 -8.65
CA ARG A 14 -10.19 -6.43 -10.04
C ARG A 14 -10.04 -4.91 -10.15
N PRO A 15 -8.97 -4.42 -10.79
CA PRO A 15 -8.80 -3.01 -11.08
C PRO A 15 -9.66 -2.64 -12.31
N GLY A 16 -10.74 -1.88 -12.09
CA GLY A 16 -11.65 -1.47 -13.16
C GLY A 16 -12.49 -2.62 -13.74
N ASP A 17 -13.00 -2.42 -14.96
CA ASP A 17 -14.00 -3.30 -15.59
C ASP A 17 -13.41 -4.35 -16.56
N GLY A 18 -12.08 -4.52 -16.56
CA GLY A 18 -11.40 -5.48 -17.43
C GLY A 18 -11.47 -6.94 -16.93
N GLU A 19 -10.98 -7.87 -17.75
CA GLU A 19 -10.95 -9.31 -17.39
C GLU A 19 -9.92 -9.67 -16.31
N PHE A 20 -8.93 -8.80 -16.08
CA PHE A 20 -7.85 -9.09 -15.13
C PHE A 20 -8.36 -9.14 -13.68
N ALA A 21 -8.01 -10.23 -12.98
CA ALA A 21 -8.23 -10.38 -11.54
C ALA A 21 -6.93 -10.83 -10.86
N LEU A 22 -6.41 -9.99 -9.97
CA LEU A 22 -5.34 -10.39 -9.05
C LEU A 22 -5.93 -11.35 -8.01
N ARG A 23 -5.30 -12.52 -7.83
CA ARG A 23 -5.66 -13.51 -6.82
C ARG A 23 -4.46 -13.82 -5.97
N VAL A 24 -4.57 -13.62 -4.66
CA VAL A 24 -3.49 -13.88 -3.71
C VAL A 24 -4.02 -14.74 -2.55
N PRO A 25 -3.58 -16.01 -2.42
CA PRO A 25 -4.11 -16.93 -1.42
C PRO A 25 -3.86 -16.45 0.01
N SER A 26 -2.60 -16.22 0.39
CA SER A 26 -2.26 -15.63 1.69
C SER A 26 -0.80 -15.21 1.74
N PHE A 27 -0.50 -14.20 2.56
CA PHE A 27 0.85 -13.85 2.99
C PHE A 27 0.83 -12.97 4.24
N GLU A 28 1.98 -12.88 4.90
CA GLU A 28 2.25 -11.98 6.02
C GLU A 28 3.47 -11.11 5.72
N LEU A 29 3.39 -9.84 6.09
CA LEU A 29 4.49 -8.89 6.13
C LEU A 29 4.85 -8.65 7.59
N ARG A 30 6.12 -8.88 7.95
CA ARG A 30 6.59 -8.80 9.34
C ARG A 30 7.30 -7.49 9.62
N ALA A 31 7.04 -6.93 10.80
CA ALA A 31 7.72 -5.73 11.27
C ALA A 31 9.24 -5.93 11.31
N GLY A 32 9.99 -4.87 10.97
CA GLY A 32 11.46 -4.89 10.94
C GLY A 32 12.07 -5.63 9.76
N THR A 33 11.28 -5.98 8.73
CA THR A 33 11.77 -6.66 7.54
C THR A 33 11.54 -5.84 6.28
N VAL A 34 12.40 -6.05 5.28
CA VAL A 34 12.19 -5.55 3.91
C VAL A 34 11.69 -6.72 3.07
N THR A 35 10.47 -6.62 2.56
CA THR A 35 9.88 -7.63 1.67
C THR A 35 9.87 -7.12 0.23
N ALA A 36 10.40 -7.93 -0.69
CA ALA A 36 10.34 -7.65 -2.13
C ALA A 36 9.19 -8.41 -2.79
N ILE A 37 8.46 -7.74 -3.68
CA ILE A 37 7.44 -8.35 -4.54
C ILE A 37 7.96 -8.32 -5.98
N LEU A 38 8.13 -9.49 -6.57
CA LEU A 38 8.69 -9.67 -7.91
C LEU A 38 7.64 -10.26 -8.86
N GLY A 39 7.80 -9.98 -10.15
CA GLY A 39 6.93 -10.51 -11.19
C GLY A 39 6.95 -9.65 -12.45
N PRO A 40 6.49 -10.16 -13.60
CA PRO A 40 6.46 -9.41 -14.86
C PRO A 40 5.51 -8.21 -14.81
N ASN A 41 5.61 -7.34 -15.82
CA ASN A 41 4.61 -6.30 -16.04
C ASN A 41 3.23 -6.95 -16.27
N GLY A 42 2.17 -6.37 -15.70
CA GLY A 42 0.84 -6.96 -15.73
C GLY A 42 0.55 -8.01 -14.65
N ALA A 43 1.54 -8.48 -13.88
CA ALA A 43 1.31 -9.47 -12.81
C ALA A 43 0.45 -8.96 -11.62
N GLY A 44 0.05 -7.69 -11.62
CA GLY A 44 -0.79 -7.10 -10.57
C GLY A 44 -0.05 -6.55 -9.36
N LYS A 45 1.28 -6.34 -9.41
CA LYS A 45 2.07 -5.76 -8.31
C LYS A 45 1.51 -4.42 -7.81
N THR A 46 1.23 -3.49 -8.72
CA THR A 46 0.64 -2.18 -8.39
C THR A 46 -0.76 -2.33 -7.82
N THR A 47 -1.55 -3.29 -8.32
CA THR A 47 -2.88 -3.61 -7.80
C THR A 47 -2.81 -4.14 -6.36
N LEU A 48 -1.86 -5.03 -6.08
CA LEU A 48 -1.60 -5.54 -4.73
C LEU A 48 -1.22 -4.41 -3.79
N LEU A 49 -0.22 -3.60 -4.14
CA LEU A 49 0.23 -2.47 -3.29
C LEU A 49 -0.90 -1.47 -3.00
N ARG A 50 -1.73 -1.17 -4.00
CA ARG A 50 -2.92 -0.30 -3.81
C ARG A 50 -3.96 -0.93 -2.89
N ALA A 51 -4.19 -2.24 -2.98
CA ALA A 51 -5.10 -2.94 -2.09
C ALA A 51 -4.59 -2.96 -0.63
N LEU A 52 -3.28 -3.21 -0.42
CA LEU A 52 -2.67 -3.15 0.91
C LEU A 52 -2.69 -1.74 1.51
N ALA A 53 -2.57 -0.71 0.68
CA ALA A 53 -2.71 0.69 1.08
C ALA A 53 -4.17 1.14 1.26
N GLY A 54 -5.16 0.28 0.98
CA GLY A 54 -6.58 0.61 1.10
C GLY A 54 -7.12 1.54 0.00
N LEU A 55 -6.38 1.74 -1.10
CA LEU A 55 -6.80 2.56 -2.24
C LEU A 55 -7.71 1.80 -3.21
N VAL A 56 -7.70 0.47 -3.17
CA VAL A 56 -8.59 -0.40 -3.94
C VAL A 56 -9.17 -1.43 -2.99
N ALA A 57 -10.50 -1.50 -2.91
CA ALA A 57 -11.17 -2.51 -2.10
C ALA A 57 -11.11 -3.88 -2.80
N PRO A 58 -10.75 -4.96 -2.10
CA PRO A 58 -10.86 -6.29 -2.65
C PRO A 58 -12.33 -6.70 -2.79
N GLN A 59 -12.67 -7.44 -3.84
CA GLN A 59 -14.00 -8.05 -4.01
C GLN A 59 -14.18 -9.30 -3.14
N GLN A 60 -13.08 -9.96 -2.75
CA GLN A 60 -13.06 -11.11 -1.85
C GLN A 60 -11.81 -11.08 -0.96
N GLY A 61 -11.93 -11.68 0.22
CA GLY A 61 -10.84 -11.76 1.17
C GLY A 61 -10.68 -10.47 1.97
N ARG A 62 -9.55 -10.35 2.67
CA ARG A 62 -9.28 -9.18 3.52
C ARG A 62 -7.78 -8.91 3.64
N VAL A 63 -7.49 -7.65 3.93
CA VAL A 63 -6.19 -7.20 4.45
C VAL A 63 -6.38 -6.91 5.94
N ALA A 64 -5.58 -7.55 6.78
CA ALA A 64 -5.52 -7.30 8.22
C ALA A 64 -4.23 -6.54 8.55
N GLY A 65 -4.30 -5.58 9.47
CA GLY A 65 -3.17 -4.73 9.79
C GLY A 65 -3.60 -3.51 10.62
N PRO A 66 -2.71 -2.51 10.77
CA PRO A 66 -3.00 -1.30 11.53
C PRO A 66 -4.16 -0.51 10.93
N ALA A 67 -4.70 0.43 11.72
CA ALA A 67 -5.84 1.25 11.35
C ALA A 67 -5.68 1.93 9.98
N ARG A 68 -6.81 2.24 9.32
CA ARG A 68 -6.83 2.98 8.05
C ARG A 68 -5.94 4.22 8.14
N GLY A 69 -5.02 4.38 7.19
CA GLY A 69 -4.05 5.48 7.14
C GLY A 69 -2.63 5.15 7.65
N ALA A 70 -2.43 3.99 8.29
CA ALA A 70 -1.11 3.57 8.77
C ALA A 70 -0.14 3.16 7.66
N VAL A 71 -0.65 2.66 6.53
CA VAL A 71 0.16 2.32 5.35
C VAL A 71 0.43 3.58 4.52
N ALA A 72 1.71 3.84 4.22
CA ALA A 72 2.10 4.88 3.27
C ALA A 72 2.44 4.21 1.93
N LEU A 73 2.02 4.82 0.82
CA LEU A 73 2.31 4.34 -0.53
C LEU A 73 3.03 5.42 -1.31
N VAL A 74 4.19 5.08 -1.87
CA VAL A 74 4.87 5.90 -2.88
C VAL A 74 4.45 5.38 -4.25
N PHE A 75 3.88 6.25 -5.07
CA PHE A 75 3.42 5.89 -6.40
C PHE A 75 4.61 5.70 -7.35
N GLN A 76 4.46 4.78 -8.31
CA GLN A 76 5.46 4.52 -9.36
C GLN A 76 5.79 5.78 -10.17
N GLN A 77 4.80 6.67 -10.37
CA GLN A 77 4.99 8.03 -10.84
C GLN A 77 4.71 8.96 -9.66
N PRO A 78 5.76 9.45 -8.96
CA PRO A 78 5.58 10.33 -7.82
C PRO A 78 4.90 11.64 -8.23
N VAL A 79 3.97 12.10 -7.40
CA VAL A 79 3.38 13.43 -7.55
C VAL A 79 4.23 14.41 -6.74
N VAL A 80 4.66 15.49 -7.40
CA VAL A 80 5.43 16.57 -6.78
C VAL A 80 4.67 17.87 -6.98
N PHE A 81 4.47 18.61 -5.89
CA PHE A 81 3.81 19.90 -5.89
C PHE A 81 4.83 21.03 -6.08
N ALA A 82 4.39 22.12 -6.71
CA ALA A 82 5.19 23.34 -6.78
C ALA A 82 5.49 23.86 -5.37
N GLY A 83 6.77 24.07 -5.06
CA GLY A 83 7.23 24.46 -3.74
C GLY A 83 8.62 23.91 -3.41
N SER A 84 8.98 23.93 -2.14
CA SER A 84 10.27 23.38 -1.70
C SER A 84 10.24 21.85 -1.61
N VAL A 85 11.41 21.23 -1.62
CA VAL A 85 11.57 19.79 -1.34
C VAL A 85 11.07 19.47 0.08
N ALA A 86 11.42 20.33 1.04
CA ALA A 86 10.95 20.21 2.43
C ALA A 86 9.42 20.18 2.50
N TRP A 87 8.75 21.09 1.77
CA TRP A 87 7.29 21.12 1.67
C TRP A 87 6.68 19.80 1.16
N ASN A 88 7.24 19.24 0.10
CA ASN A 88 6.78 17.96 -0.47
C ASN A 88 6.98 16.77 0.49
N ALA A 89 8.04 16.80 1.31
CA ALA A 89 8.30 15.78 2.32
C ALA A 89 7.42 15.92 3.58
N GLU A 90 7.09 17.16 3.97
CA GLU A 90 6.29 17.46 5.17
C GLU A 90 4.79 17.26 4.95
N LEU A 91 4.29 17.52 3.74
CA LEU A 91 2.87 17.36 3.36
C LEU A 91 2.21 16.04 3.85
N PRO A 92 2.75 14.84 3.51
CA PRO A 92 2.15 13.58 3.96
C PRO A 92 2.27 13.36 5.48
N LEU A 93 3.21 14.01 6.17
CA LEU A 93 3.35 13.96 7.62
C LEU A 93 2.26 14.80 8.30
N TRP A 94 1.91 15.97 7.75
CA TRP A 94 0.78 16.78 8.23
C TRP A 94 -0.54 16.02 8.17
N GLY A 95 -0.78 15.29 7.07
CA GLY A 95 -1.95 14.42 6.95
C GLY A 95 -2.01 13.30 8.01
N ARG A 96 -0.91 13.04 8.70
CA ARG A 96 -0.80 12.08 9.82
C ARG A 96 -0.73 12.75 11.20
N GLY A 97 -0.84 14.08 11.27
CA GLY A 97 -0.65 14.84 12.51
C GLY A 97 0.80 14.86 13.02
N LEU A 98 1.77 14.52 12.17
CA LEU A 98 3.20 14.42 12.48
C LEU A 98 4.00 15.64 11.97
N GLY A 99 3.34 16.79 11.83
CA GLY A 99 3.99 18.03 11.36
C GLY A 99 5.00 18.59 12.35
N ARG A 100 5.91 19.43 11.83
CA ARG A 100 6.85 20.19 12.65
C ARG A 100 6.05 20.98 13.68
N ARG A 101 6.29 20.68 14.95
CA ARG A 101 6.00 21.64 16.01
C ARG A 101 7.10 22.68 15.95
N GLU A 102 6.69 23.95 15.89
CA GLU A 102 7.58 25.06 16.22
C GLU A 102 8.11 24.91 17.66
#